data_AF-A0A7C7XVT6-F1
#
_entry.id   AF-A0A7C7XVT6-F1
#
_cell.length_a   1.000
_cell.length_b   1.000
_cell.length_c   1.000
_cell.angle_alpha   90.00
_cell.angle_beta   90.00
_cell.angle_gamma   90.00
#
_symmetry.space_group_name_H-M   'P 1'
#
loop_
_entity.id
_entity.type
_entity.pdbx_description
1 polymer ?
#
loop_
_entity_poly.entity_id
_entity_poly.type
_entity_poly.pdbx_seq_one_letter_code
_entity_poly.pdbx_strand_id
1 'polypeptide(L)'
;MLDYSGKLTLWKNKHVQLSTVTEHKSGEVGKQQHLIDEQFAAHPLARLWINHPGDLKPWSERRPSKLAGNFSLPRVAQHKNLGFAIYDLTRLPDVLPFVQFFAAKDAFDLIEPVENWLFVRCGSGCAGIWCSELTEPETTGPYKTAVRRAQGPRLGWTVTLGTA
;
A
#
# COMPACT_ATOMS: atom_id res chain seq x y z
N MET A 1 7.89 -14.35 26.47
CA MET A 1 7.75 -14.29 25.00
C MET A 1 6.60 -13.32 24.75
N LEU A 2 6.88 -12.10 24.26
CA LEU A 2 5.82 -11.15 23.91
C LEU A 2 5.14 -11.68 22.65
N ASP A 3 3.83 -11.84 22.71
CA ASP A 3 3.04 -12.33 21.59
C ASP A 3 2.92 -11.19 20.57
N TYR A 4 3.70 -11.24 19.48
CA TYR A 4 3.66 -10.26 18.40
C TYR A 4 2.47 -10.53 17.46
N SER A 5 1.27 -10.68 18.02
CA SER A 5 0.04 -10.79 17.25
C SER A 5 -0.27 -9.44 16.61
N GLY A 6 -0.23 -9.37 15.28
CA GLY A 6 -0.57 -8.14 14.56
C GLY A 6 -1.99 -7.68 14.93
N LYS A 7 -2.18 -6.38 15.16
CA LYS A 7 -3.47 -5.79 15.53
C LYS A 7 -4.13 -5.18 14.30
N LEU A 8 -5.21 -5.80 13.85
CA LEU A 8 -6.04 -5.29 12.76
C LEU A 8 -6.90 -4.12 13.26
N THR A 9 -6.76 -2.96 12.61
CA THR A 9 -7.61 -1.78 12.84
C THR A 9 -8.39 -1.49 11.57
N LEU A 10 -9.68 -1.20 11.73
CA LEU A 10 -10.58 -0.87 10.64
C LEU A 10 -11.23 0.48 10.90
N TRP A 11 -11.24 1.33 9.88
CA TRP A 11 -12.12 2.49 9.83
C TRP A 11 -12.92 2.43 8.54
N LYS A 12 -14.20 2.81 8.59
CA LYS A 12 -15.05 2.86 7.41
C LYS A 12 -16.16 3.88 7.54
N ASN A 13 -16.63 4.35 6.40
CA ASN A 13 -17.93 4.97 6.22
C ASN A 13 -18.74 4.16 5.18
N LYS A 14 -19.87 4.69 4.68
CA LYS A 14 -20.72 4.00 3.70
C LYS A 14 -20.11 3.87 2.29
N HIS A 15 -18.99 4.54 2.02
CA HIS A 15 -18.37 4.66 0.70
C HIS A 15 -16.98 4.04 0.61
N VAL A 16 -16.25 4.00 1.72
CA VAL A 16 -14.83 3.64 1.74
C VAL A 16 -14.40 3.05 3.09
N GLN A 17 -13.41 2.17 3.03
CA GLN A 17 -12.83 1.47 4.17
C GLN A 17 -11.30 1.54 4.14
N LEU A 18 -10.69 1.81 5.30
CA LEU A 18 -9.26 1.69 5.59
C LEU A 18 -9.05 0.53 6.56
N SER A 19 -8.21 -0.42 6.17
CA SER A 19 -7.73 -1.52 7.02
C SER A 19 -6.22 -1.42 7.21
N THR A 20 -5.76 -1.49 8.46
CA THR A 20 -4.33 -1.57 8.76
C THR A 20 -3.99 -2.67 9.75
N VAL A 21 -2.76 -3.20 9.68
CA VAL A 21 -2.22 -4.12 10.66
C VAL A 21 -1.06 -3.47 11.38
N THR A 22 -1.23 -3.18 12.65
CA THR A 22 -0.21 -2.55 13.51
C THR A 22 0.51 -3.58 14.37
N GLU A 23 1.68 -3.21 14.91
CA GLU A 23 2.50 -4.05 15.81
C GLU A 23 2.93 -5.42 15.22
N HIS A 24 2.97 -5.53 13.88
CA HIS A 24 3.36 -6.77 13.20
C HIS A 24 4.82 -6.75 12.75
N LYS A 25 5.74 -7.10 13.68
CA LYS A 25 7.14 -7.48 13.36
C LYS A 25 7.88 -6.51 12.43
N SER A 26 7.75 -5.21 12.69
CA SER A 26 8.33 -4.17 11.84
C SER A 26 9.84 -4.31 11.68
N GLY A 27 10.32 -4.22 10.43
CA GLY A 27 11.72 -4.40 10.06
C GLY A 27 12.16 -5.86 9.86
N GLU A 28 11.29 -6.84 10.14
CA GLU A 28 11.56 -8.26 9.89
C GLU A 28 11.14 -8.69 8.47
N VAL A 29 11.59 -9.88 8.07
CA VAL A 29 11.17 -10.53 6.82
C VAL A 29 9.70 -10.92 6.90
N GLY A 30 8.90 -10.41 5.97
CA GLY A 30 7.49 -10.74 5.82
C GLY A 30 7.22 -11.79 4.72
N LYS A 31 5.93 -12.00 4.45
CA LYS A 31 5.37 -12.93 3.47
C LYS A 31 4.15 -12.29 2.80
N GLN A 32 3.05 -13.03 2.68
CA GLN A 32 1.84 -12.63 1.99
C GLN A 32 0.91 -11.82 2.90
N GLN A 33 1.38 -10.66 3.37
CA GLN A 33 0.57 -9.73 4.19
C GLN A 33 0.43 -8.36 3.52
N HIS A 34 -0.78 -7.83 3.51
CA HIS A 34 -1.07 -6.42 3.27
C HIS A 34 -1.36 -5.73 4.60
N LEU A 35 -0.52 -4.77 4.98
CA LEU A 35 -0.64 -4.06 6.26
C LEU A 35 -1.35 -2.72 6.15
N ILE A 36 -1.58 -2.21 4.93
CA ILE A 36 -2.45 -1.08 4.62
C ILE A 36 -3.23 -1.47 3.36
N ASP A 37 -4.56 -1.48 3.47
CA ASP A 37 -5.49 -1.82 2.40
C ASP A 37 -6.72 -0.91 2.44
N GLU A 38 -7.17 -0.51 1.26
CA GLU A 38 -8.31 0.37 1.04
C GLU A 38 -9.31 -0.30 0.09
N GLN A 39 -10.60 -0.11 0.36
CA GLN A 39 -11.68 -0.61 -0.48
C GLN A 39 -12.81 0.41 -0.60
N PHE A 40 -13.31 0.59 -1.82
CA PHE A 40 -14.39 1.50 -2.14
C PHE A 40 -15.68 0.72 -2.44
N ALA A 41 -16.81 1.19 -1.89
CA ALA A 41 -18.08 0.49 -1.97
C ALA A 41 -18.75 0.58 -3.35
N ALA A 42 -18.40 1.58 -4.15
CA ALA A 42 -19.02 1.81 -5.46
C ALA A 42 -18.57 0.79 -6.54
N HIS A 43 -17.42 0.13 -6.37
CA HIS A 43 -16.94 -0.88 -7.30
C HIS A 43 -16.12 -1.98 -6.58
N PRO A 44 -16.44 -3.28 -6.75
CA PRO A 44 -15.79 -4.36 -5.98
C PRO A 44 -14.28 -4.49 -6.26
N LEU A 45 -13.82 -4.05 -7.42
CA LEU A 45 -12.39 -4.03 -7.77
C LEU A 45 -11.69 -2.71 -7.42
N ALA A 46 -12.39 -1.69 -6.93
CA ALA A 46 -11.77 -0.42 -6.52
C ALA A 46 -11.05 -0.61 -5.17
N ARG A 47 -9.85 -1.17 -5.27
CA ARG A 47 -8.97 -1.49 -4.15
C ARG A 47 -7.61 -0.85 -4.35
N LEU A 48 -7.01 -0.48 -3.22
CA LEU A 48 -5.67 0.07 -3.18
C LEU A 48 -4.91 -0.50 -1.98
N TRP A 49 -3.64 -0.81 -2.15
CA TRP A 49 -2.77 -1.20 -1.05
C TRP A 49 -1.33 -0.79 -1.33
N ILE A 50 -0.54 -0.69 -0.26
CA ILE A 50 0.90 -0.39 -0.31
C ILE A 50 1.67 -1.65 0.08
N ASN A 51 2.71 -2.00 -0.69
CA ASN A 51 3.53 -3.16 -0.40
C ASN A 51 5.00 -3.03 -0.84
N HIS A 52 5.89 -3.74 -0.14
CA HIS A 52 7.26 -3.99 -0.56
C HIS A 52 7.38 -5.39 -1.20
N PRO A 53 7.52 -5.51 -2.53
CA PRO A 53 7.57 -6.81 -3.20
C PRO A 53 8.79 -7.65 -2.76
N GLY A 54 8.63 -8.98 -2.77
CA GLY A 54 9.75 -9.92 -2.64
C GLY A 54 10.29 -10.42 -3.98
N ASP A 55 9.53 -10.20 -5.06
CA ASP A 55 9.90 -10.55 -6.44
C ASP A 55 9.18 -9.58 -7.39
N LEU A 56 9.72 -9.38 -8.59
CA LEU A 56 9.11 -8.62 -9.67
C LEU A 56 8.08 -9.44 -10.45
N LYS A 57 8.10 -10.78 -10.33
CA LYS A 57 7.14 -11.66 -11.00
C LYS A 57 5.79 -11.70 -10.25
N PRO A 58 4.64 -11.57 -10.93
CA PRO A 58 3.32 -11.60 -10.29
C PRO A 58 3.00 -12.92 -9.57
N TRP A 59 3.47 -14.04 -10.12
CA TRP A 59 3.22 -15.39 -9.61
C TRP A 59 4.53 -16.13 -9.36
N SER A 60 5.45 -15.49 -8.65
CA SER A 60 6.70 -16.13 -8.25
C SER A 60 6.48 -17.21 -7.21
N GLU A 61 7.36 -18.22 -7.24
CA GLU A 61 7.54 -19.17 -6.14
C GLU A 61 8.17 -18.49 -4.91
N ARG A 62 9.02 -17.47 -5.13
CA ARG A 62 9.51 -16.59 -4.07
C ARG A 62 8.35 -15.83 -3.43
N ARG A 63 8.30 -15.80 -2.10
CA ARG A 63 7.24 -15.12 -1.34
C ARG A 63 7.77 -13.86 -0.65
N PRO A 64 7.03 -12.74 -0.66
CA PRO A 64 5.84 -12.48 -1.47
C PRO A 64 6.18 -12.23 -2.94
N SER A 65 5.24 -12.57 -3.83
CA SER A 65 5.32 -12.14 -5.23
C SER A 65 4.99 -10.66 -5.38
N LYS A 66 5.10 -10.11 -6.60
CA LYS A 66 5.01 -8.67 -6.89
C LYS A 66 3.93 -7.92 -6.10
N LEU A 67 2.69 -8.40 -6.15
CA LEU A 67 1.55 -7.75 -5.51
C LEU A 67 1.10 -8.42 -4.22
N ALA A 68 1.70 -9.54 -3.82
CA ALA A 68 1.09 -10.46 -2.84
C ALA A 68 1.41 -10.16 -1.38
N GLY A 69 2.23 -9.15 -1.08
CA GLY A 69 2.55 -8.80 0.30
C GLY A 69 3.84 -8.02 0.45
N ASN A 70 4.41 -8.09 1.66
CA ASN A 70 5.54 -7.30 2.10
C ASN A 70 6.74 -8.19 2.45
N PHE A 71 7.85 -8.06 1.71
CA PHE A 71 9.10 -8.73 2.06
C PHE A 71 9.80 -8.04 3.23
N SER A 72 9.84 -6.70 3.24
CA SER A 72 10.27 -5.91 4.41
C SER A 72 9.01 -5.36 5.08
N LEU A 73 8.77 -5.73 6.35
CA LEU A 73 7.57 -5.31 7.06
C LEU A 73 7.69 -3.85 7.55
N PRO A 74 6.75 -2.96 7.19
CA PRO A 74 6.78 -1.59 7.66
C PRO A 74 6.40 -1.46 9.14
N ARG A 75 6.73 -0.32 9.75
CA ARG A 75 6.03 0.15 10.94
C ARG A 75 4.74 0.82 10.51
N VAL A 76 3.61 0.35 11.02
CA VAL A 76 2.28 0.86 10.67
C VAL A 76 1.57 1.43 11.89
N ALA A 77 0.82 2.51 11.67
CA ALA A 77 -0.09 3.11 12.63
C ALA A 77 -1.37 3.57 11.92
N GLN A 78 -2.47 3.66 12.67
CA GLN A 78 -3.72 4.21 12.16
C GLN A 78 -4.38 5.09 13.22
N HIS A 79 -4.93 6.22 12.78
CA HIS A 79 -5.79 7.09 13.57
C HIS A 79 -7.05 7.41 12.76
N LYS A 80 -8.19 6.82 13.13
CA LYS A 80 -9.46 6.96 12.38
C LYS A 80 -9.25 6.63 10.90
N ASN A 81 -9.52 7.59 10.02
CA ASN A 81 -9.39 7.52 8.56
C ASN A 81 -7.97 7.77 8.04
N LEU A 82 -6.98 7.97 8.93
CA LEU A 82 -5.58 8.17 8.59
C LEU A 82 -4.77 6.90 8.84
N GLY A 83 -4.01 6.45 7.85
CA GLY A 83 -3.05 5.35 7.98
C GLY A 83 -1.63 5.81 7.67
N PHE A 84 -0.65 5.28 8.37
CA PHE A 84 0.76 5.62 8.22
C PHE A 84 1.61 4.37 8.06
N ALA A 85 2.61 4.41 7.19
CA ALA A 85 3.65 3.39 7.11
C ALA A 85 5.04 4.00 6.97
N ILE A 86 6.02 3.40 7.66
CA ILE A 86 7.44 3.67 7.45
C ILE A 86 8.11 2.38 7.06
N TYR A 87 8.72 2.37 5.88
CA TYR A 87 9.58 1.30 5.41
C TYR A 87 11.03 1.70 5.62
N ASP A 88 11.82 0.79 6.20
CA ASP A 88 13.28 0.90 6.30
C ASP A 88 13.89 -0.30 5.57
N LEU A 89 14.20 -0.11 4.29
CA LEU A 89 14.71 -1.16 3.41
C LEU A 89 16.19 -1.48 3.71
N THR A 90 16.85 -0.65 4.53
CA THR A 90 18.25 -0.90 4.96
C THR A 90 18.39 -2.02 5.99
N ARG A 91 17.27 -2.52 6.54
CA ARG A 91 17.25 -3.54 7.62
C ARG A 91 17.53 -4.95 7.14
N LEU A 92 17.31 -5.23 5.85
CA LEU A 92 17.40 -6.57 5.28
C LEU A 92 18.31 -6.54 4.04
N PRO A 93 19.12 -7.58 3.81
CA PRO A 93 19.91 -7.70 2.59
C PRO A 93 19.01 -8.06 1.39
N ASP A 94 19.50 -7.81 0.18
CA ASP A 94 18.93 -8.27 -1.09
C ASP A 94 17.43 -7.92 -1.30
N VAL A 95 17.03 -6.77 -0.78
CA VAL A 95 15.70 -6.19 -0.98
C VAL A 95 15.61 -5.44 -2.30
N LEU A 96 14.39 -5.33 -2.84
CA LEU A 96 14.14 -4.42 -3.94
C LEU A 96 14.21 -2.97 -3.41
N PRO A 97 14.82 -2.01 -4.12
CA PRO A 97 15.10 -0.68 -3.59
C PRO A 97 13.88 0.27 -3.63
N PHE A 98 12.66 -0.27 -3.61
CA PHE A 98 11.43 0.49 -3.74
C PHE A 98 10.28 -0.11 -2.96
N VAL A 99 9.35 0.76 -2.57
CA VAL A 99 7.99 0.38 -2.15
C VAL A 99 7.04 0.79 -3.25
N GLN A 100 5.96 0.05 -3.42
CA GLN A 100 4.96 0.36 -4.43
C GLN A 100 3.58 0.44 -3.81
N PHE A 101 2.67 1.07 -4.52
CA PHE A 101 1.25 0.86 -4.30
C PHE A 101 0.61 0.34 -5.58
N PHE A 102 -0.52 -0.34 -5.41
CA PHE A 102 -1.38 -0.78 -6.50
C PHE A 102 -2.73 -0.07 -6.37
N ALA A 103 -3.26 0.43 -7.49
CA ALA A 103 -4.64 0.88 -7.62
C ALA A 103 -5.22 0.30 -8.91
N ALA A 104 -6.35 -0.40 -8.82
CA ALA A 104 -7.00 -1.00 -9.99
C ALA A 104 -7.56 0.08 -10.92
N LYS A 105 -6.75 0.53 -11.89
CA LYS A 105 -7.03 1.69 -12.74
C LYS A 105 -8.46 1.76 -13.27
N ASP A 106 -8.96 0.68 -13.83
CA ASP A 106 -10.27 0.66 -14.51
C ASP A 106 -11.46 0.62 -13.53
N ALA A 107 -11.21 0.57 -12.22
CA ALA A 107 -12.23 0.55 -11.17
C ALA A 107 -12.47 1.93 -10.53
N PHE A 108 -11.62 2.92 -10.79
CA PHE A 108 -11.71 4.26 -10.21
C PHE A 108 -12.19 5.29 -11.23
N ASP A 109 -13.01 6.24 -10.77
CA ASP A 109 -13.49 7.37 -11.58
C ASP A 109 -12.40 8.43 -11.77
N LEU A 110 -11.47 8.52 -10.82
CA LEU A 110 -10.34 9.44 -10.81
C LEU A 110 -9.13 8.73 -10.21
N ILE A 111 -7.98 8.88 -10.89
CA ILE A 111 -6.66 8.62 -10.33
C ILE A 111 -5.75 9.75 -10.80
N GLU A 112 -5.41 10.65 -9.88
CA GLU A 112 -4.71 11.90 -10.19
C GLU A 112 -3.47 12.06 -9.31
N PRO A 113 -2.25 11.90 -9.88
CA PRO A 113 -1.02 12.22 -9.18
C PRO A 113 -0.81 13.74 -9.12
N VAL A 114 -0.49 14.26 -7.94
CA VAL A 114 -0.16 15.68 -7.70
C VAL A 114 1.07 15.73 -6.80
N GLU A 115 2.24 16.02 -7.38
CA GLU A 115 3.53 15.94 -6.66
C GLU A 115 3.70 14.57 -5.97
N ASN A 116 3.89 14.58 -4.65
CA ASN A 116 4.02 13.41 -3.80
C ASN A 116 2.68 12.76 -3.42
N TRP A 117 1.56 13.34 -3.84
CA TRP A 117 0.22 12.82 -3.61
C TRP A 117 -0.32 12.03 -4.80
N LEU A 118 -1.21 11.11 -4.50
CA LEU A 118 -2.14 10.49 -5.42
C LEU A 118 -3.55 10.63 -4.84
N PHE A 119 -4.44 11.24 -5.60
CA PHE A 119 -5.86 11.30 -5.26
C PHE A 119 -6.64 10.27 -6.07
N VAL A 120 -7.52 9.54 -5.39
CA VAL A 120 -8.41 8.57 -6.03
C VAL A 120 -9.86 8.82 -5.62
N ARG A 121 -10.78 8.56 -6.55
CA ARG A 121 -12.23 8.61 -6.30
C ARG A 121 -12.94 7.44 -6.96
N CYS A 122 -13.91 6.88 -6.27
CA CYS A 122 -14.84 5.89 -6.82
C CYS A 122 -16.21 6.11 -6.17
N GLY A 123 -17.21 6.49 -6.96
CA GLY A 123 -18.48 7.02 -6.49
C GLY A 123 -18.27 8.21 -5.56
N SER A 124 -18.91 8.18 -4.38
CA SER A 124 -18.76 9.23 -3.35
C SER A 124 -17.61 8.95 -2.36
N GLY A 125 -16.79 7.92 -2.56
CA GLY A 125 -15.60 7.66 -1.75
C GLY A 125 -14.37 8.31 -2.37
N CYS A 126 -13.49 8.88 -1.55
CA CYS A 126 -12.20 9.39 -2.00
C CYS A 126 -11.06 8.98 -1.06
N ALA A 127 -9.83 8.96 -1.57
CA ALA A 127 -8.63 8.83 -0.76
C ALA A 127 -7.49 9.70 -1.31
N GLY A 128 -6.61 10.14 -0.41
CA GLY A 128 -5.33 10.76 -0.71
C GLY A 128 -4.20 9.92 -0.16
N ILE A 129 -3.22 9.60 -1.01
CA ILE A 129 -2.07 8.77 -0.69
C ILE A 129 -0.81 9.60 -0.92
N TRP A 130 -0.03 9.82 0.11
CA TRP A 130 1.24 10.54 0.03
C TRP A 130 2.42 9.62 0.28
N CYS A 131 3.52 9.87 -0.42
CA CYS A 131 4.80 9.25 -0.17
C CYS A 131 5.89 10.31 0.04
N SER A 132 6.90 10.02 0.86
CA SER A 132 8.06 10.89 1.04
C SER A 132 8.87 11.12 -0.22
N GLU A 133 8.73 10.23 -1.21
CA GLU A 133 9.38 10.32 -2.52
C GLU A 133 8.33 10.35 -3.63
N LEU A 134 8.71 10.89 -4.80
CA LEU A 134 7.83 10.88 -5.98
C LEU A 134 7.52 9.45 -6.41
N THR A 135 6.26 9.20 -6.80
CA THR A 135 5.83 7.89 -7.29
C THR A 135 5.72 7.86 -8.82
N GLU A 136 6.42 6.91 -9.43
CA GLU A 136 6.43 6.73 -10.87
C GLU A 136 5.54 5.55 -11.28
N PRO A 137 4.68 5.71 -12.29
CA PRO A 137 3.83 4.62 -12.76
C PRO A 137 4.66 3.58 -13.53
N GLU A 138 4.30 2.32 -13.38
CA GLU A 138 4.83 1.27 -14.23
C GLU A 138 4.37 1.48 -15.67
N THR A 139 5.29 1.45 -16.62
CA THR A 139 5.02 1.77 -18.05
C THR A 139 4.86 0.55 -18.93
N THR A 140 5.16 -0.64 -18.42
CA THR A 140 5.14 -1.93 -19.14
C THR A 140 4.50 -3.04 -18.30
N GLY A 141 4.26 -4.21 -18.90
CA GLY A 141 3.73 -5.36 -18.19
C GLY A 141 2.22 -5.29 -17.88
N PRO A 142 1.67 -6.33 -17.23
CA PRO A 142 0.23 -6.47 -17.01
C PRO A 142 -0.36 -5.48 -16.00
N TYR A 143 0.48 -4.79 -15.22
CA TYR A 143 0.07 -3.80 -14.23
C TYR A 143 0.48 -2.38 -14.60
N LYS A 144 0.74 -2.14 -15.89
CA LYS A 144 1.03 -0.81 -16.42
C LYS A 144 0.00 0.19 -15.91
N THR A 145 0.45 1.34 -15.42
CA THR A 145 -0.33 2.41 -14.78
C THR A 145 -1.10 2.05 -13.50
N ALA A 146 -1.35 0.78 -13.21
CA ALA A 146 -2.00 0.32 -11.98
C ALA A 146 -1.03 0.23 -10.79
N VAL A 147 0.26 0.02 -11.05
CA VAL A 147 1.32 0.06 -10.04
C VAL A 147 2.10 1.36 -10.16
N ARG A 148 2.41 1.99 -9.03
CA ARG A 148 3.43 3.05 -8.97
C ARG A 148 4.46 2.75 -7.88
N ARG A 149 5.71 3.14 -8.13
CA ARG A 149 6.86 2.86 -7.26
C ARG A 149 7.47 4.14 -6.73
N ALA A 150 7.86 4.12 -5.46
CA ALA A 150 8.74 5.10 -4.85
C ALA A 150 10.09 4.42 -4.55
N GLN A 151 11.17 4.97 -5.08
CA GLN A 151 12.53 4.48 -4.85
C GLN A 151 13.10 5.10 -3.58
N GLY A 152 13.85 4.33 -2.79
CA GLY A 152 14.57 4.89 -1.66
C GLY A 152 14.87 3.89 -0.55
N PRO A 153 15.92 4.13 0.26
CA PRO A 153 16.29 3.24 1.36
C PRO A 153 15.31 3.31 2.54
N ARG A 154 14.60 4.44 2.69
CA ARG A 154 13.58 4.67 3.71
C ARG A 154 12.44 5.47 3.11
N LEU A 155 11.21 4.99 3.29
CA LEU A 155 10.04 5.57 2.64
C LEU A 155 8.91 5.74 3.67
N GLY A 156 8.43 6.98 3.81
CA GLY A 156 7.25 7.32 4.58
C GLY A 156 6.02 7.35 3.68
N TRP A 157 4.91 6.82 4.18
CA TRP A 157 3.62 6.83 3.51
C TRP A 157 2.53 7.30 4.48
N THR A 158 1.61 8.11 3.98
CA THR A 158 0.34 8.38 4.67
C THR A 158 -0.83 8.21 3.72
N VAL A 159 -1.93 7.68 4.22
CA VAL A 159 -3.19 7.56 3.51
C VAL A 159 -4.28 8.25 4.32
N THR A 160 -5.20 8.93 3.64
CA THR A 160 -6.38 9.54 4.24
C THR A 160 -7.60 9.21 3.40
N LEU A 161 -8.66 8.71 4.04
CA LEU A 161 -9.87 8.31 3.36
C LEU A 161 -11.01 9.25 3.73
N GLY A 162 -11.93 9.49 2.80
CA GLY A 162 -13.00 10.47 2.96
C GLY A 162 -14.17 10.25 2.02
N THR A 163 -14.99 11.28 1.90
CA THR A 163 -16.08 11.35 0.94
C THR A 163 -15.85 12.53 0.02
N ALA A 164 -16.13 12.34 -1.28
CA ALA A 164 -16.04 13.39 -2.28
C ALA A 164 -17.18 14.41 -2.15
#